data_AF-A0A947MNC7-F1
#
_entry.id   AF-A0A947MNC7-F1
#
_cell.length_a   1.000
_cell.length_b   1.000
_cell.length_c   1.000
_cell.angle_alpha   90.00
_cell.angle_beta   90.00
_cell.angle_gamma   90.00
#
_symmetry.space_group_name_H-M   'P 1'
#
loop_
_entity.id
_entity.type
_entity.pdbx_description
1 polymer ?
#
loop_
_entity_poly.entity_id
_entity_poly.type
_entity_poly.pdbx_seq_one_letter_code
_entity_poly.pdbx_strand_id
1 'polypeptide(L)'
;MENDTHGLEYSLHFWRTQSGTEVDFILYGPRGFLAIEVKRSSRFRDDDLRGLRAFREEYPEARGVLLYLGDVPYRFGDLHVEPLARFLPALPDWLATGASPAR
;
A
#
# COMPACT_ATOMS: atom_id res chain seq x y z
N MET A 1 -15.55 15.38 -4.79
CA MET A 1 -16.02 14.54 -3.67
C MET A 1 -14.84 14.48 -2.72
N GLU A 2 -14.89 15.33 -1.69
CA GLU A 2 -13.78 15.54 -0.76
C GLU A 2 -13.85 14.39 0.27
N ASN A 3 -12.86 13.51 0.23
CA ASN A 3 -12.81 12.34 1.10
C ASN A 3 -12.20 12.81 2.43
N ASP A 4 -13.05 13.15 3.40
CA ASP A 4 -12.64 13.59 4.73
C ASP A 4 -11.98 12.43 5.49
N THR A 5 -10.66 12.30 5.31
CA THR A 5 -9.83 11.26 5.89
C THR A 5 -9.52 11.57 7.35
N HIS A 6 -10.50 11.46 8.25
CA HIS A 6 -10.30 11.44 9.72
C HIS A 6 -9.36 12.53 10.28
N GLY A 7 -9.34 13.74 9.70
CA GLY A 7 -8.41 14.81 10.10
C GLY A 7 -6.91 14.52 9.82
N LEU A 8 -6.62 13.53 8.97
CA LEU A 8 -5.26 13.14 8.60
C LEU A 8 -4.74 13.77 7.31
N GLU A 9 -5.59 14.48 6.56
CA GLU A 9 -5.26 15.21 5.32
C GLU A 9 -4.66 14.32 4.21
N TYR A 10 -5.22 13.11 4.03
CA TYR A 10 -4.84 12.21 2.95
C TYR A 10 -5.80 12.30 1.76
N SER A 11 -5.23 12.44 0.57
CA SER A 11 -5.94 12.28 -0.70
C SER A 11 -5.87 10.82 -1.16
N LEU A 12 -6.99 10.33 -1.69
CA LEU A 12 -7.12 8.99 -2.26
C LEU A 12 -7.10 9.08 -3.79
N HIS A 13 -6.17 8.36 -4.41
CA HIS A 13 -6.03 8.27 -5.86
C HIS A 13 -5.95 6.81 -6.32
N PHE A 14 -6.02 6.62 -7.62
CA PHE A 14 -5.69 5.36 -8.29
C PHE A 14 -4.54 5.64 -9.27
N TRP A 15 -3.75 4.62 -9.60
CA TRP A 15 -2.69 4.74 -10.59
C TRP A 15 -2.75 3.59 -11.58
N ARG A 16 -2.49 3.91 -12.85
CA ARG A 16 -2.34 2.93 -13.93
C ARG A 16 -1.39 3.43 -15.00
N THR A 17 -0.60 2.53 -15.57
CA THR A 17 0.22 2.81 -16.75
C THR A 17 -0.61 2.70 -18.02
N GLN A 18 -0.10 3.26 -19.13
CA GLN A 18 -0.68 3.05 -20.46
C GLN A 18 -0.62 1.57 -20.89
N SER A 19 0.34 0.80 -20.37
CA SER A 19 0.47 -0.64 -20.61
C SER A 19 -0.47 -1.51 -19.75
N GLY A 20 -1.31 -0.89 -18.92
CA GLY A 20 -2.33 -1.57 -18.12
C GLY A 20 -1.85 -2.16 -16.80
N THR A 21 -0.66 -1.80 -16.31
CA THR A 21 -0.27 -2.08 -14.92
C THR A 21 -1.05 -1.15 -14.01
N GLU A 22 -1.62 -1.64 -12.91
CA GLU A 22 -2.43 -0.84 -11.99
C GLU A 22 -1.92 -0.94 -10.56
N VAL A 23 -2.33 0.01 -9.72
CA VAL A 23 -2.27 -0.06 -8.26
C VAL A 23 -3.62 0.43 -7.72
N ASP A 24 -4.26 -0.36 -6.85
CA ASP A 24 -5.65 -0.16 -6.43
C ASP A 24 -5.88 1.18 -5.71
N PHE A 25 -5.02 1.51 -4.75
CA PHE A 25 -5.15 2.73 -3.95
C PHE A 25 -3.81 3.41 -3.72
N ILE A 26 -3.80 4.72 -3.90
CA ILE A 26 -2.69 5.59 -3.56
C ILE A 26 -3.17 6.58 -2.50
N LEU A 27 -2.54 6.55 -1.33
CA LEU A 27 -2.77 7.47 -0.23
C LEU A 27 -1.61 8.44 -0.16
N TYR A 28 -1.88 9.71 -0.44
CA TYR A 28 -0.89 10.78 -0.40
C TYR A 28 -1.32 11.88 0.56
N GLY A 29 -0.45 12.23 1.51
CA GLY A 29 -0.72 13.25 2.50
C GLY A 29 0.56 13.74 3.19
N PRO A 30 0.47 14.74 4.07
CA PRO A 30 1.63 15.40 4.68
C PRO A 30 2.48 14.44 5.55
N ARG A 31 1.92 13.31 5.98
CA ARG A 31 2.61 12.32 6.83
C ARG A 31 3.07 11.06 6.08
N GLY A 32 2.80 10.96 4.78
CA GLY A 32 3.24 9.79 4.04
C GLY A 32 2.64 9.63 2.66
N PHE A 33 3.23 8.68 1.94
CA PHE A 33 2.90 8.32 0.58
C PHE A 33 2.88 6.80 0.50
N LEU A 34 1.70 6.21 0.32
CA LEU A 34 1.47 4.77 0.42
C LEU A 34 0.67 4.28 -0.78
N ALA A 35 1.26 3.33 -1.51
CA ALA A 35 0.63 2.56 -2.56
C ALA A 35 0.15 1.22 -1.99
N ILE A 36 -1.11 0.85 -2.26
CA ILE A 36 -1.77 -0.34 -1.74
C ILE A 36 -2.33 -1.15 -2.90
N GLU A 37 -2.01 -2.43 -2.95
CA GLU A 37 -2.72 -3.44 -3.75
C GLU A 37 -3.43 -4.43 -2.83
N VAL A 38 -4.59 -4.93 -3.24
CA VAL A 38 -5.39 -5.87 -2.44
C VAL A 38 -5.63 -7.16 -3.20
N LYS A 39 -5.17 -8.26 -2.64
CA LYS A 39 -5.35 -9.60 -3.19
C LYS A 39 -6.31 -10.42 -2.34
N ARG A 40 -7.42 -10.85 -2.96
CA ARG A 40 -8.37 -11.81 -2.35
C ARG A 40 -7.86 -13.26 -2.43
N SER A 41 -6.69 -13.53 -1.86
CA SER A 41 -6.06 -14.86 -1.81
C SER A 41 -5.20 -14.99 -0.55
N SER A 42 -5.12 -16.20 0.02
CA SER A 42 -4.21 -16.49 1.15
C SER A 42 -2.77 -16.76 0.74
N ARG A 43 -2.49 -16.75 -0.57
CA ARG A 43 -1.16 -16.86 -1.16
C ARG A 43 -0.94 -15.73 -2.15
N PHE A 44 0.28 -15.24 -2.22
CA PHE A 44 0.74 -14.29 -3.24
C PHE A 44 1.92 -14.89 -4.03
N ARG A 45 2.20 -14.30 -5.18
CA ARG A 45 3.34 -14.57 -6.05
C ARG A 45 4.13 -13.27 -6.22
N ASP A 46 5.38 -13.36 -6.68
CA ASP A 46 6.18 -12.16 -6.95
C ASP A 46 5.55 -11.27 -8.04
N ASP A 47 4.86 -11.87 -9.02
CA ASP A 47 4.09 -11.15 -10.03
C ASP A 47 2.96 -10.28 -9.44
N ASP A 48 2.42 -10.65 -8.27
CA ASP A 48 1.42 -9.83 -7.56
C ASP A 48 2.05 -8.55 -6.97
N LEU A 49 3.37 -8.36 -7.05
CA LEU A 49 4.07 -7.13 -6.64
C LEU A 49 4.42 -6.22 -7.83
N ARG A 50 4.10 -6.64 -9.06
CA ARG A 50 4.52 -5.91 -10.27
C ARG A 50 3.99 -4.47 -10.29
N GLY A 51 2.74 -4.27 -9.89
CA GLY A 51 2.12 -2.93 -9.84
C GLY A 51 2.85 -2.02 -8.88
N LEU A 52 3.07 -2.49 -7.65
CA LEU A 52 3.83 -1.75 -6.63
C LEU A 52 5.28 -1.48 -7.04
N ARG A 53 5.96 -2.42 -7.71
CA ARG A 53 7.31 -2.22 -8.24
C ARG A 53 7.33 -1.11 -9.29
N ALA A 54 6.45 -1.18 -10.29
CA ALA A 54 6.37 -0.18 -11.35
C ALA A 54 5.99 1.20 -10.81
N PHE A 55 5.05 1.28 -9.89
CA PHE A 55 4.69 2.54 -9.24
C PHE A 55 5.89 3.19 -8.53
N ARG A 56 6.69 2.37 -7.82
CA ARG A 56 7.87 2.85 -7.11
C ARG A 56 9.05 3.23 -8.00
N GLU A 57 9.09 2.76 -9.24
CA GLU A 57 10.07 3.25 -10.21
C GLU A 57 9.80 4.73 -10.56
N GLU A 58 8.53 5.14 -10.60
CA GLU A 58 8.10 6.53 -10.82
C GLU A 58 8.10 7.36 -9.52
N TYR A 59 7.77 6.73 -8.38
CA TYR A 59 7.64 7.37 -7.07
C TYR A 59 8.45 6.62 -5.99
N PRO A 60 9.79 6.72 -5.97
CA PRO A 60 10.65 5.95 -5.05
C PRO A 60 10.39 6.19 -3.56
N GLU A 61 9.86 7.36 -3.22
CA GLU A 61 9.49 7.75 -1.85
C GLU A 61 8.23 7.05 -1.33
N ALA A 62 7.40 6.49 -2.22
CA ALA A 62 6.15 5.86 -1.84
C ALA A 62 6.39 4.45 -1.28
N ARG A 63 5.90 4.17 -0.08
CA ARG A 63 5.84 2.79 0.44
C ARG A 63 4.85 1.98 -0.39
N GLY A 64 5.16 0.71 -0.63
CA GLY A 64 4.24 -0.21 -1.29
C GLY A 64 3.82 -1.32 -0.35
N VAL A 65 2.51 -1.62 -0.28
CA VAL A 65 1.98 -2.73 0.50
C VAL A 65 0.98 -3.56 -0.31
N LEU A 66 1.22 -4.87 -0.39
CA LEU A 66 0.26 -5.85 -0.88
C LEU A 66 -0.50 -6.42 0.31
N LEU A 67 -1.82 -6.23 0.34
CA LEU A 67 -2.71 -6.82 1.33
C LEU A 67 -3.21 -8.15 0.83
N TYR A 68 -3.11 -9.20 1.65
CA TYR A 68 -3.56 -10.54 1.27
C TYR A 68 -4.26 -11.25 2.43
N LEU A 69 -4.95 -12.35 2.14
CA LEU A 69 -5.75 -13.10 3.12
C LEU A 69 -4.98 -14.21 3.85
N GLY A 70 -3.64 -14.20 3.77
CA GLY A 70 -2.82 -15.08 4.59
C GLY A 70 -2.62 -14.48 5.99
N ASP A 71 -1.67 -15.03 6.72
CA ASP A 71 -1.43 -14.79 8.14
C ASP A 71 0.01 -14.37 8.46
N VAL A 72 0.92 -14.48 7.48
CA VAL A 72 2.34 -14.19 7.65
C VAL A 72 2.74 -12.90 6.93
N PRO A 73 3.33 -11.91 7.61
CA PRO A 73 3.86 -10.74 6.93
C PRO A 73 5.20 -11.04 6.26
N TYR A 74 5.43 -10.43 5.10
CA TYR A 74 6.70 -10.50 4.36
C TYR A 74 7.21 -9.10 4.01
N ARG A 75 8.52 -8.98 3.79
CA ARG A 75 9.16 -7.72 3.36
C ARG A 75 10.16 -8.00 2.25
N PHE A 76 10.11 -7.20 1.19
CA PHE A 76 10.98 -7.24 0.03
C PHE A 76 11.56 -5.85 -0.21
N GLY A 77 12.66 -5.53 0.47
CA GLY A 77 13.17 -4.16 0.54
C GLY A 77 12.13 -3.25 1.20
N ASP A 78 11.64 -2.26 0.45
CA ASP A 78 10.61 -1.31 0.93
C ASP A 78 9.18 -1.72 0.57
N LEU A 79 8.99 -2.87 -0.09
CA LEU A 79 7.69 -3.46 -0.32
C LEU A 79 7.31 -4.36 0.86
N HIS A 80 6.06 -4.23 1.28
CA HIS A 80 5.45 -5.03 2.32
C HIS A 80 4.39 -5.96 1.74
N VAL A 81 4.26 -7.15 2.32
CA VAL A 81 3.10 -8.01 2.13
C VAL A 81 2.51 -8.26 3.51
N GLU A 82 1.28 -7.82 3.72
CA GLU A 82 0.66 -7.81 5.04
C GLU A 82 -0.68 -8.56 5.03
N PRO A 83 -0.93 -9.44 6.02
CA PRO A 83 -2.25 -9.96 6.27
C PRO A 83 -3.28 -8.83 6.41
N LEU A 84 -4.36 -8.88 5.64
CA LEU A 84 -5.42 -7.87 5.67
C LEU A 84 -5.96 -7.68 7.10
N ALA A 85 -6.12 -8.78 7.83
CA ALA A 85 -6.59 -8.79 9.21
C ALA A 85 -5.64 -8.09 10.19
N ARG A 86 -4.33 -8.06 9.91
CA ARG A 86 -3.32 -7.35 10.70
C ARG A 86 -3.22 -5.88 10.29
N PHE A 87 -3.32 -5.62 8.98
CA PHE A 87 -3.13 -4.28 8.43
C PHE A 87 -4.25 -3.33 8.82
N LEU A 88 -5.53 -3.74 8.68
CA LEU A 88 -6.66 -2.83 8.87
C LEU A 88 -6.70 -2.19 10.28
N PRO A 89 -6.52 -2.94 11.39
CA PRO A 89 -6.45 -2.34 12.72
C PRO A 89 -5.25 -1.40 12.91
N ALA A 90 -4.15 -1.66 12.21
CA ALA A 90 -2.91 -0.86 12.27
C ALA A 90 -2.88 0.29 11.24
N LEU A 91 -3.92 0.48 10.43
CA LEU A 91 -3.95 1.49 9.37
C LEU A 91 -3.60 2.90 9.87
N PRO A 92 -4.08 3.37 11.04
CA PRO A 92 -3.67 4.67 11.56
C PRO A 92 -2.15 4.80 11.71
N ASP A 93 -1.45 3.77 12.16
CA ASP A 93 0.02 3.80 12.32
C ASP A 93 0.74 3.82 10.96
N TRP A 94 0.18 3.08 9.99
CA TRP A 94 0.63 3.11 8.60
C TRP A 94 0.49 4.50 7.96
N LEU A 95 -0.46 5.32 8.41
CA LEU A 95 -0.68 6.69 7.93
C LEU A 95 0.01 7.75 8.82
N ALA A 96 0.20 7.48 10.11
CA ALA A 96 0.83 8.41 11.03
C ALA A 96 2.35 8.45 10.86
N THR A 97 2.94 7.32 10.48
CA THR A 97 4.38 7.16 10.37
C THR A 97 4.75 6.97 8.90
N GLY A 98 5.74 7.72 8.40
CA GLY A 98 6.40 7.42 7.12
C GLY A 98 7.10 6.05 7.11
N ALA A 99 7.11 5.32 8.23
CA ALA A 99 7.61 3.96 8.40
C ALA A 99 6.47 2.98 8.73
N SER A 100 6.65 1.70 8.40
CA SER A 100 5.73 0.63 8.83
C SER A 100 5.68 0.55 10.36
N PRO A 101 4.51 0.31 10.99
CA PRO A 101 4.43 0.03 12.42
C PRO A 101 5.39 -1.10 12.80
N ALA A 102 6.14 -0.90 13.88
CA ALA A 102 7.03 -1.90 14.45
C ALA A 102 6.21 -3.07 15.01
N ARG A 103 6.81 -4.26 14.99
CA ARG A 103 6.22 -5.55 15.35
C ARG A 103 5.56 -5.58 16.72
#